data_AF-S2SK07-F1
#
_entry.id   AF-S2SK07-F1
#
_cell.length_a   1.000
_cell.length_b   1.000
_cell.length_c   1.000
_cell.angle_alpha   90.00
_cell.angle_beta   90.00
_cell.angle_gamma   90.00
#
_symmetry.space_group_name_H-M   'P 1'
#
loop_
_entity.id
_entity.type
_entity.pdbx_description
1 polymer ?
#
loop_
_entity_poly.entity_id
_entity_poly.type
_entity_poly.pdbx_seq_one_letter_code
_entity_poly.pdbx_strand_id
1 'polypeptide(L)'
;MMADSTNKEMTHAAADALVDEQKGKAGGLVEDNKTPEKSQKMTPRVFLNKVLSGTALGVIIGLIPNAVLSGILKYFGTNTFAVTLTQIAVIFQLATPLIIGGLIALQFEFNPMQMMVTAGASFVGSGVVKFNPAMKAYVGAGTGDLINTMITASIAVLVLMWVKDKFGSTAV
;
A
#
# COMPACT_ATOMS: atom_id res chain seq x y z
N MET A 1 -12.86 16.83 55.56
CA MET A 1 -12.55 17.37 54.21
C MET A 1 -11.03 17.30 53.91
N MET A 2 -10.32 16.22 54.29
CA MET A 2 -8.85 16.11 54.14
C MET A 2 -8.42 14.71 53.64
N ALA A 3 -9.29 13.97 52.95
CA ALA A 3 -8.99 12.64 52.40
C ALA A 3 -9.23 12.52 50.88
N ASP A 4 -9.83 13.55 50.26
CA ASP A 4 -10.16 13.57 48.82
C ASP A 4 -9.10 14.34 48.00
N SER A 5 -8.26 15.16 48.64
CA SER A 5 -7.16 15.87 47.98
C SER A 5 -5.93 14.99 47.76
N THR A 6 -5.65 14.03 48.65
CA THR A 6 -4.46 13.16 48.56
C THR A 6 -4.57 12.11 47.45
N ASN A 7 -5.79 11.65 47.12
CA ASN A 7 -6.00 10.66 46.06
C ASN A 7 -6.00 11.30 44.64
N LYS A 8 -6.30 12.60 44.58
CA LYS A 8 -6.25 13.38 43.33
C LYS A 8 -4.82 13.77 42.96
N GLU A 9 -3.95 14.02 43.93
CA GLU A 9 -2.52 14.28 43.68
C GLU A 9 -1.75 13.02 43.24
N MET A 10 -2.04 11.84 43.82
CA MET A 10 -1.42 10.58 43.39
C MET A 10 -1.84 10.14 41.98
N THR A 11 -3.07 10.43 41.57
CA THR A 11 -3.57 10.11 40.21
C THR A 11 -3.00 11.05 39.15
N HIS A 12 -2.75 12.32 39.48
CA HIS A 12 -2.05 13.25 38.59
C HIS A 12 -0.54 12.94 38.49
N ALA A 13 0.14 12.63 39.60
CA ALA A 13 1.57 12.26 39.57
C ALA A 13 1.83 10.95 38.81
N ALA A 14 0.92 9.97 38.90
CA ALA A 14 0.99 8.74 38.11
C ALA A 14 0.70 8.99 36.62
N ALA A 15 -0.22 9.90 36.29
CA ALA A 15 -0.48 10.29 34.90
C ALA A 15 0.71 11.02 34.28
N ASP A 16 1.34 11.94 35.02
CA ASP A 16 2.50 12.70 34.54
C ASP A 16 3.75 11.82 34.38
N ALA A 17 3.95 10.84 35.28
CA ALA A 17 5.04 9.86 35.15
C ALA A 17 4.86 8.94 33.92
N LEU A 18 3.62 8.59 33.56
CA LEU A 18 3.32 7.84 32.34
C LEU A 18 3.48 8.69 31.09
N VAL A 19 3.21 10.00 31.16
CA VAL A 19 3.44 10.94 30.05
C VAL A 19 4.95 11.15 29.82
N ASP A 20 5.75 11.25 30.88
CA ASP A 20 7.20 11.44 30.76
C ASP A 20 7.95 10.15 30.31
N GLU A 21 7.49 8.95 30.70
CA GLU A 21 8.06 7.70 30.18
C GLU A 21 7.74 7.48 28.69
N GLN A 22 6.56 7.93 28.23
CA GLN A 22 6.21 7.94 26.81
C GLN A 22 6.99 9.00 26.02
N LYS A 23 7.27 10.16 26.63
CA LYS A 23 8.13 11.21 26.03
C LYS A 23 9.59 10.75 25.89
N GLY A 24 10.10 10.00 26.87
CA GLY A 24 11.46 9.45 26.86
C GLY A 24 11.68 8.34 25.82
N LYS A 25 10.64 7.60 25.44
CA LYS A 25 10.70 6.58 24.37
C LYS A 25 10.31 7.11 22.98
N ALA A 26 9.58 8.22 22.90
CA ALA A 26 9.25 8.88 21.63
C ALA A 26 10.35 9.84 21.12
N GLY A 27 11.26 10.29 22.00
CA GLY A 27 12.34 11.22 21.66
C GLY A 27 13.60 10.61 21.01
N GLY A 28 13.59 9.31 20.68
CA GLY A 28 14.80 8.57 20.33
C GLY A 28 14.85 7.90 18.95
N LEU A 29 13.85 8.04 18.07
CA LEU A 29 13.83 7.28 16.80
C LEU A 29 13.41 8.05 15.55
N VAL A 30 13.55 9.37 15.52
CA VAL A 30 13.58 10.10 14.25
C VAL A 30 14.75 11.05 14.27
N GLU A 31 15.96 10.51 14.09
CA GLU A 31 16.98 11.28 13.39
C GLU A 31 16.39 11.59 12.01
N ASP A 32 15.94 12.84 11.83
CA ASP A 32 15.64 13.44 10.53
C ASP A 32 16.95 13.47 9.74
N ASN A 33 17.40 12.32 9.26
CA ASN A 33 18.32 12.25 8.15
C ASN A 33 17.53 12.58 6.88
N LYS A 34 17.06 13.83 6.81
CA LYS A 34 16.87 14.52 5.54
C LYS A 34 18.25 14.68 4.92
N THR A 35 18.70 13.59 4.31
CA THR A 35 19.55 13.70 3.14
C THR A 35 18.81 14.66 2.21
N PRO A 36 19.40 15.80 1.82
CA PRO A 36 18.73 16.78 0.98
C PRO A 36 18.32 16.04 -0.28
N GLU A 37 17.01 15.82 -0.44
CA GLU A 37 16.47 15.13 -1.59
C GLU A 37 16.78 16.01 -2.79
N LYS A 38 17.83 15.63 -3.52
CA LYS A 38 18.27 16.34 -4.70
C LYS A 38 17.10 16.30 -5.64
N SER A 39 16.40 17.43 -5.81
CA SER A 39 15.32 17.64 -6.78
C SER A 39 15.79 17.14 -8.14
N GLN A 40 15.58 15.86 -8.40
CA GLN A 40 15.97 15.23 -9.64
C GLN A 40 14.94 15.71 -10.63
N LYS A 41 15.38 16.54 -11.58
CA LYS A 41 14.57 16.90 -12.74
C LYS A 41 13.96 15.61 -13.28
N MET A 42 12.63 15.59 -13.37
CA MET A 42 11.90 14.38 -13.74
C MET A 42 12.29 14.00 -15.16
N THR A 43 13.20 13.03 -15.26
CA THR A 43 13.80 12.56 -16.52
C THR A 43 13.14 11.21 -16.85
N PRO A 44 12.96 10.82 -18.13
CA PRO A 44 12.32 9.55 -18.47
C PRO A 44 12.96 8.33 -17.78
N ARG A 45 14.27 8.34 -17.56
CA ARG A 45 14.98 7.29 -16.80
C ARG A 45 14.57 7.24 -15.32
N VAL A 46 14.47 8.40 -14.68
CA VAL A 46 14.05 8.50 -13.27
C VAL A 46 12.60 8.04 -13.12
N PHE A 47 11.73 8.46 -14.06
CA PHE A 47 10.34 8.03 -14.11
C PHE A 47 10.22 6.50 -14.20
N LEU A 48 10.89 5.88 -15.18
CA LEU A 48 10.85 4.43 -15.36
C LEU A 48 11.43 3.69 -14.15
N ASN A 49 12.51 4.20 -13.55
CA ASN A 49 13.06 3.61 -12.34
C ASN A 49 12.07 3.68 -11.16
N LYS A 50 11.34 4.79 -10.99
CA LYS A 50 10.29 4.90 -9.97
C LYS A 50 9.16 3.89 -10.22
N VAL A 51 8.70 3.73 -11.46
CA VAL A 51 7.70 2.72 -11.84
C VAL A 51 8.21 1.30 -11.56
N LEU A 52 9.45 0.98 -11.95
CA LEU A 52 10.05 -0.34 -11.70
C LEU A 52 10.19 -0.61 -10.21
N SER A 53 10.65 0.36 -9.42
CA SER A 53 10.79 0.21 -7.97
C SER A 53 9.45 -0.05 -7.29
N GLY A 54 8.41 0.73 -7.63
CA GLY A 54 7.07 0.52 -7.09
C GLY A 54 6.47 -0.83 -7.50
N THR A 55 6.71 -1.24 -8.76
CA THR A 55 6.29 -2.54 -9.26
C THR A 55 6.98 -3.68 -8.52
N ALA A 56 8.29 -3.61 -8.34
CA ALA A 56 9.05 -4.63 -7.63
C ALA A 56 8.54 -4.84 -6.19
N LEU A 57 8.33 -3.74 -5.46
CA LEU A 57 7.73 -3.79 -4.11
C LEU A 57 6.32 -4.37 -4.13
N GLY A 58 5.48 -3.96 -5.10
CA GLY A 58 4.10 -4.47 -5.20
C GLY A 58 4.01 -5.94 -5.59
N VAL A 59 4.91 -6.45 -6.43
CA VAL A 59 4.98 -7.87 -6.79
C VAL A 59 5.38 -8.70 -5.57
N ILE A 60 6.37 -8.24 -4.80
CA ILE A 60 6.79 -8.89 -3.54
C ILE A 60 5.58 -9.00 -2.59
N ILE A 61 4.86 -7.91 -2.36
CA ILE A 61 3.71 -7.88 -1.45
C ILE A 61 2.53 -8.71 -1.98
N GLY A 62 2.24 -8.64 -3.28
CA GLY A 62 1.11 -9.33 -3.89
C GLY A 62 1.28 -10.85 -4.00
N LEU A 63 2.51 -11.33 -4.22
CA LEU A 63 2.77 -12.75 -4.55
C LEU A 63 3.30 -13.58 -3.38
N ILE A 64 4.15 -13.00 -2.53
CA ILE A 64 4.81 -13.75 -1.44
C ILE A 64 3.80 -14.37 -0.47
N PRO A 65 2.75 -13.68 0.00
CA PRO A 65 1.81 -14.27 0.96
C PRO A 65 1.21 -15.58 0.45
N ASN A 66 0.86 -15.64 -0.84
CA ASN A 66 0.33 -16.87 -1.41
C ASN A 66 1.39 -17.95 -1.59
N ALA A 67 2.60 -17.59 -2.02
CA ALA A 67 3.67 -18.57 -2.21
C ALA A 67 4.07 -19.24 -0.89
N VAL A 68 4.23 -18.44 0.17
CA VAL A 68 4.60 -18.93 1.50
C VAL A 68 3.48 -19.76 2.09
N LEU A 69 2.24 -19.26 2.07
CA LEU A 69 1.09 -19.97 2.64
C LEU A 69 0.84 -21.28 1.89
N SER A 70 0.80 -21.27 0.56
CA SER A 70 0.63 -22.49 -0.24
C SER A 70 1.76 -23.50 -0.02
N GLY A 71 2.99 -23.04 0.18
CA GLY A 71 4.14 -23.90 0.47
C GLY A 71 4.01 -24.65 1.79
N ILE A 72 3.55 -23.97 2.85
CA ILE A 72 3.32 -24.57 4.17
C ILE A 72 2.10 -25.50 4.14
N LEU A 73 1.00 -25.05 3.54
CA LEU A 73 -0.26 -25.79 3.53
C LEU A 73 -0.19 -27.09 2.74
N LYS A 74 0.73 -27.19 1.77
CA LYS A 74 0.98 -28.43 1.03
C LYS A 74 1.34 -29.61 1.94
N TYR A 75 1.96 -29.35 3.10
CA TYR A 75 2.29 -30.39 4.08
C TYR A 75 1.07 -30.90 4.86
N PHE A 76 -0.05 -30.17 4.84
CA PHE A 76 -1.30 -30.54 5.53
C PHE A 76 -2.26 -31.35 4.63
N GLY A 77 -1.84 -31.70 3.41
CA GLY A 77 -2.59 -32.56 2.49
C GLY A 77 -3.90 -31.92 1.97
N THR A 78 -4.89 -32.75 1.64
CA THR A 78 -6.20 -32.33 1.11
C THR A 78 -7.22 -32.00 2.21
N ASN A 79 -6.75 -31.58 3.39
CA ASN A 79 -7.66 -31.14 4.44
C ASN A 79 -8.48 -29.93 3.97
N THR A 80 -9.81 -29.96 4.17
CA THR A 80 -10.74 -28.90 3.78
C THR A 80 -10.30 -27.52 4.28
N PHE A 81 -9.69 -27.46 5.46
CA PHE A 81 -9.13 -26.22 6.02
C PHE A 81 -7.96 -25.68 5.19
N ALA A 82 -7.02 -26.55 4.81
CA ALA A 82 -5.87 -26.17 3.99
C ALA A 82 -6.31 -25.69 2.60
N VAL A 83 -7.26 -26.39 1.96
CA VAL A 83 -7.82 -25.97 0.65
C VAL A 83 -8.48 -24.59 0.73
N THR A 84 -9.28 -24.36 1.77
CA THR A 84 -9.96 -23.06 2.00
C THR A 84 -8.94 -21.94 2.19
N LEU A 85 -7.91 -22.18 2.99
CA LEU A 85 -6.89 -21.18 3.30
C LEU A 85 -6.01 -20.86 2.08
N THR A 86 -5.71 -21.85 1.22
CA THR A 86 -5.10 -21.63 -0.09
C THR A 86 -5.99 -20.77 -1.00
N GLN A 87 -7.30 -21.00 -1.02
CA GLN A 87 -8.23 -20.16 -1.80
C GLN A 87 -8.23 -18.70 -1.33
N ILE A 88 -8.18 -18.43 -0.03
CA ILE A 88 -8.08 -17.07 0.51
C ILE A 88 -6.80 -16.39 0.01
N ALA A 89 -5.67 -17.10 -0.04
CA ALA A 89 -4.42 -16.55 -0.54
C ALA A 89 -4.42 -16.29 -2.06
N VAL A 90 -5.18 -17.07 -2.83
CA VAL A 90 -5.43 -16.78 -4.25
C VAL A 90 -6.32 -15.56 -4.41
N ILE A 91 -7.33 -15.37 -3.55
CA ILE A 91 -8.17 -14.16 -3.55
C ILE A 91 -7.33 -12.93 -3.25
N PHE A 92 -6.38 -13.01 -2.31
CA PHE A 92 -5.48 -11.90 -2.00
C PHE A 92 -4.68 -11.43 -3.23
N GLN A 93 -4.24 -12.36 -4.08
CA GLN A 93 -3.51 -12.01 -5.31
C GLN A 93 -4.34 -11.18 -6.31
N LEU A 94 -5.67 -11.21 -6.24
CA LEU A 94 -6.51 -10.33 -7.06
C LEU A 94 -6.20 -8.86 -6.80
N ALA A 95 -5.77 -8.51 -5.59
CA ALA A 95 -5.39 -7.15 -5.22
C ALA A 95 -3.96 -6.78 -5.66
N THR A 96 -3.15 -7.71 -6.19
CA THR A 96 -1.77 -7.44 -6.66
C THR A 96 -1.66 -6.20 -7.56
N PRO A 97 -2.44 -6.05 -8.64
CA PRO A 97 -2.32 -4.87 -9.51
C PRO A 97 -2.77 -3.57 -8.83
N LEU A 98 -3.71 -3.66 -7.88
CA LEU A 98 -4.11 -2.52 -7.05
C LEU A 98 -2.95 -2.07 -6.17
N ILE A 99 -2.30 -3.00 -5.48
CA ILE A 99 -1.14 -2.75 -4.61
C ILE A 99 0.02 -2.15 -5.44
N ILE A 100 0.33 -2.74 -6.59
CA ILE A 100 1.37 -2.25 -7.51
C ILE A 100 1.08 -0.81 -7.93
N GLY A 101 -0.13 -0.51 -8.39
CA GLY A 101 -0.50 0.85 -8.81
C GLY A 101 -0.35 1.89 -7.69
N GLY A 102 -0.78 1.53 -6.48
CA GLY A 102 -0.63 2.38 -5.31
C GLY A 102 0.83 2.62 -4.93
N LEU A 103 1.67 1.59 -4.96
CA LEU A 103 3.09 1.70 -4.63
C LEU A 103 3.90 2.41 -5.72
N ILE A 104 3.53 2.27 -6.99
CA ILE A 104 4.09 3.11 -8.06
C ILE A 104 3.81 4.57 -7.76
N ALA A 105 2.56 4.93 -7.44
CA ALA A 105 2.19 6.31 -7.09
C ALA A 105 2.93 6.83 -5.85
N LEU A 106 3.18 5.97 -4.86
CA LEU A 106 4.00 6.32 -3.69
C LEU A 106 5.42 6.75 -4.07
N GLN A 107 6.04 6.11 -5.08
CA GLN A 107 7.36 6.53 -5.57
C GLN A 107 7.36 7.94 -6.18
N PHE A 108 6.20 8.46 -6.59
CA PHE A 108 6.01 9.83 -7.09
C PHE A 108 5.51 10.79 -6.01
N GLU A 109 5.46 10.37 -4.74
CA GLU A 109 5.04 11.19 -3.60
C GLU A 109 3.62 11.74 -3.77
N PHE A 110 2.76 10.93 -4.40
CA PHE A 110 1.36 11.26 -4.57
C PHE A 110 0.65 11.24 -3.21
N ASN A 111 -0.34 12.12 -3.06
CA ASN A 111 -1.20 12.10 -1.89
C ASN A 111 -2.10 10.84 -1.88
N PRO A 112 -2.74 10.51 -0.75
CA PRO A 112 -3.56 9.29 -0.66
C PRO A 112 -4.66 9.19 -1.73
N MET A 113 -5.25 10.32 -2.13
CA MET A 113 -6.26 10.35 -3.20
C MET A 113 -5.67 9.91 -4.54
N GLN A 114 -4.57 10.54 -4.97
CA GLN A 114 -3.88 10.24 -6.22
C GLN A 114 -3.33 8.80 -6.24
N MET A 115 -2.86 8.31 -5.09
CA MET A 115 -2.45 6.91 -4.92
C MET A 115 -3.60 5.95 -5.17
N MET A 116 -4.76 6.20 -4.54
CA MET A 116 -5.94 5.33 -4.70
C MET A 116 -6.53 5.37 -6.11
N VAL A 117 -6.48 6.53 -6.78
CA VAL A 117 -6.87 6.64 -8.19
C VAL A 117 -5.94 5.81 -9.08
N THR A 118 -4.63 5.90 -8.88
CA THR A 118 -3.64 5.11 -9.64
C THR A 118 -3.80 3.61 -9.36
N ALA A 119 -4.04 3.24 -8.10
CA ALA A 119 -4.30 1.87 -7.68
C ALA A 119 -5.57 1.29 -8.33
N GLY A 120 -6.67 2.04 -8.31
CA GLY A 120 -7.94 1.65 -8.95
C GLY A 120 -7.82 1.54 -10.47
N ALA A 121 -7.15 2.49 -11.11
CA ALA A 121 -6.87 2.43 -12.55
C ALA A 121 -6.07 1.17 -12.90
N SER A 122 -5.01 0.90 -12.14
CA SER A 122 -4.15 -0.28 -12.34
C SER A 122 -4.91 -1.58 -12.13
N PHE A 123 -5.80 -1.66 -11.12
CA PHE A 123 -6.66 -2.81 -10.91
C PHE A 123 -7.54 -3.11 -12.13
N VAL A 124 -8.27 -2.10 -12.63
CA VAL A 124 -9.17 -2.26 -13.79
C VAL A 124 -8.39 -2.52 -15.08
N GLY A 125 -7.29 -1.80 -15.32
CA GLY A 125 -6.50 -1.90 -16.55
C GLY A 125 -5.56 -3.11 -16.62
N SER A 126 -5.24 -3.75 -15.48
CA SER A 126 -4.41 -4.96 -15.44
C SER A 126 -5.04 -6.17 -16.15
N GLY A 127 -6.36 -6.16 -16.32
CA GLY A 127 -7.13 -7.31 -16.80
C GLY A 127 -7.27 -8.43 -15.77
N VAL A 128 -7.08 -8.15 -14.47
CA VAL A 128 -7.33 -9.12 -13.40
C VAL A 128 -8.81 -9.52 -13.30
N VAL A 129 -9.71 -8.60 -13.67
CA VAL A 129 -11.14 -8.86 -13.81
C VAL A 129 -11.50 -8.99 -15.29
N LYS A 130 -12.08 -10.12 -15.69
CA LYS A 130 -12.53 -10.37 -17.07
C LYS A 130 -13.99 -10.79 -17.10
N PHE A 131 -14.70 -10.40 -18.15
CA PHE A 131 -16.07 -10.86 -18.36
C PHE A 131 -16.09 -12.31 -18.85
N ASN A 132 -16.80 -13.17 -18.13
CA ASN A 132 -17.04 -14.55 -18.54
C ASN A 132 -18.43 -14.66 -19.20
N PRO A 133 -18.50 -14.86 -20.54
CA PRO A 133 -19.77 -14.90 -21.25
C PRO A 133 -20.63 -16.14 -20.92
N ALA A 134 -20.02 -17.25 -20.50
CA ALA A 134 -20.76 -18.44 -20.09
C ALA A 134 -21.50 -18.25 -18.77
N MET A 135 -20.92 -17.48 -17.84
CA MET A 135 -21.51 -17.18 -16.53
C MET A 135 -22.24 -15.85 -16.47
N LYS A 136 -22.18 -15.04 -17.54
CA LYS A 136 -22.71 -13.66 -17.61
C LYS A 136 -22.26 -12.79 -16.42
N ALA A 137 -21.03 -12.98 -15.97
CA ALA A 137 -20.49 -12.34 -14.77
C ALA A 137 -19.03 -11.90 -14.97
N TYR A 138 -18.62 -10.89 -14.21
CA TYR A 138 -17.21 -10.50 -14.11
C TYR A 138 -16.50 -11.41 -13.11
N VAL A 139 -15.40 -12.02 -13.53
CA VAL A 139 -14.62 -12.96 -12.73
C VAL A 139 -13.22 -12.40 -12.57
N GLY A 140 -12.81 -12.23 -11.31
CA GLY A 140 -11.43 -11.92 -10.95
C GLY A 140 -10.62 -13.20 -10.83
N ALA A 141 -9.49 -13.30 -11.53
CA ALA A 141 -8.57 -14.43 -11.38
C ALA A 141 -7.10 -14.03 -11.55
N GLY A 142 -6.26 -14.56 -10.66
CA GLY A 142 -4.81 -14.36 -10.71
C GLY A 142 -4.38 -12.95 -10.33
N THR A 143 -3.28 -12.49 -10.92
CA THR A 143 -2.58 -11.25 -10.53
C THR A 143 -2.77 -10.13 -11.55
N GLY A 144 -3.60 -10.36 -12.57
CA GLY A 144 -3.59 -9.56 -13.79
C GLY A 144 -2.29 -9.71 -14.59
N ASP A 145 -2.19 -8.95 -15.68
CA ASP A 145 -0.96 -8.83 -16.46
C ASP A 145 -0.10 -7.69 -15.90
N LEU A 146 1.13 -8.02 -15.46
CA LEU A 146 2.05 -7.06 -14.86
C LEU A 146 2.49 -5.97 -15.86
N ILE A 147 2.60 -6.29 -17.14
CA ILE A 147 2.93 -5.30 -18.18
C ILE A 147 1.78 -4.31 -18.32
N ASN A 148 0.54 -4.80 -18.41
CA ASN A 148 -0.64 -3.92 -18.47
C ASN A 148 -0.78 -3.07 -17.21
N THR A 149 -0.47 -3.66 -16.05
CA THR A 149 -0.47 -2.94 -14.76
C THR A 149 0.54 -1.80 -14.78
N MET A 150 1.80 -2.05 -15.18
CA MET A 150 2.83 -1.02 -15.27
C MET A 150 2.49 0.09 -16.27
N ILE A 151 1.97 -0.28 -17.46
CA ILE A 151 1.57 0.68 -18.49
C ILE A 151 0.41 1.54 -17.98
N THR A 152 -0.63 0.93 -17.41
CA THR A 152 -1.80 1.63 -16.88
C THR A 152 -1.41 2.57 -15.74
N ALA A 153 -0.60 2.09 -14.78
CA ALA A 153 -0.10 2.91 -13.69
C ALA A 153 0.75 4.08 -14.21
N SER A 154 1.62 3.85 -15.20
CA SER A 154 2.44 4.89 -15.81
C SER A 154 1.60 5.98 -16.45
N ILE A 155 0.56 5.60 -17.21
CA ILE A 155 -0.38 6.54 -17.82
C ILE A 155 -1.13 7.33 -16.74
N ALA A 156 -1.65 6.66 -15.71
CA ALA A 156 -2.35 7.32 -14.61
C ALA A 156 -1.45 8.33 -13.89
N VAL A 157 -0.19 7.98 -13.59
CA VAL A 157 0.78 8.89 -12.99
C VAL A 157 1.03 10.10 -13.89
N LEU A 158 1.28 9.90 -15.19
CA LEU A 158 1.51 11.00 -16.13
C LEU A 158 0.32 11.97 -16.19
N VAL A 159 -0.90 11.43 -16.24
CA VAL A 159 -2.13 12.23 -16.25
C VAL A 159 -2.26 13.01 -14.94
N LEU A 160 -2.04 12.37 -13.79
CA LEU A 160 -2.14 13.03 -12.49
C LEU A 160 -1.08 14.10 -12.27
N MET A 161 0.16 13.89 -12.75
CA MET A 161 1.20 14.92 -12.77
C MET A 161 0.76 16.12 -13.62
N TRP A 162 0.21 15.88 -14.81
CA TRP A 162 -0.26 16.95 -15.70
C TRP A 162 -1.44 17.74 -15.12
N VAL A 163 -2.34 17.07 -14.40
CA VAL A 163 -3.47 17.70 -13.70
C VAL A 163 -2.99 18.51 -12.50
N LYS A 164 -2.03 18.00 -11.70
CA LYS A 164 -1.47 18.72 -10.54
C LYS A 164 -0.91 20.10 -10.94
N ASP A 165 -0.24 20.19 -12.09
CA ASP A 165 0.32 21.44 -12.60
C ASP A 165 -0.74 22.44 -13.09
N LYS A 166 -1.96 21.98 -13.40
CA LYS A 166 -3.06 22.82 -13.93
C LYS A 166 -4.04 23.31 -12.85
N PHE A 167 -4.17 22.60 -11.73
CA PHE A 167 -5.15 22.90 -10.66
C PHE A 167 -4.52 23.43 -9.36
N GLY A 168 -3.22 23.73 -9.37
CA GLY A 168 -2.39 24.09 -8.21
C GLY A 168 -2.69 25.39 -7.46
N SER A 169 -3.91 25.93 -7.50
CA SER A 169 -4.30 27.08 -6.67
C SER A 169 -5.69 27.00 -6.01
N THR A 170 -6.49 25.94 -6.25
CA THR A 170 -7.79 25.77 -5.56
C THR A 170 -8.11 24.33 -5.14
N ALA A 171 -7.23 23.36 -5.38
CA ALA A 171 -7.46 21.99 -4.95
C ALA A 171 -6.84 21.75 -3.56
N VAL A 172 -7.73 21.71 -2.56
CA VAL A 172 -7.63 21.15 -1.20
C VAL A 172 -6.41 20.26 -0.93
#